data_AF-A0A3C1FU55-F1
#
_entry.id   AF-A0A3C1FU55-F1
#
_cell.length_a   1.000
_cell.length_b   1.000
_cell.length_c   1.000
_cell.angle_alpha   90.00
_cell.angle_beta   90.00
_cell.angle_gamma   90.00
#
_symmetry.space_group_name_H-M   'P 1'
#
loop_
_entity.id
_entity.type
_entity.pdbx_description
1 polymer ?
#
loop_
_entity_poly.entity_id
_entity_poly.type
_entity_poly.pdbx_seq_one_letter_code
_entity_poly.pdbx_strand_id
1 'polypeptide(L)'
;MFLSKGPKIQSVPDLIGQQLHDAESIILKNGLRIEKIVRVHSRTIEKDVIISQRPNQDEPVRDSLSLVVSLGPYDTVYSCPDFSGKSSDDASDLAKKLGLTIEFKGQGGKVKGQKPKPFSLIKSGDIIELRLEGETTSHG
;
A
#
# COMPACT_ATOMS: atom_id res chain seq x y z
N MET A 1 -28.98 -8.31 49.81
CA MET A 1 -27.93 -8.87 48.93
C MET A 1 -27.71 -7.85 47.82
N PHE A 2 -26.60 -7.10 47.85
CA PHE A 2 -26.30 -6.12 46.80
C PHE A 2 -25.77 -6.88 45.60
N LEU A 3 -26.55 -6.93 44.52
CA LEU A 3 -26.03 -7.37 43.24
C LEU A 3 -25.13 -6.25 42.72
N SER A 4 -23.84 -6.34 43.03
CA SER A 4 -22.82 -5.54 42.39
C SER A 4 -23.02 -5.68 40.89
N LYS A 5 -23.54 -4.64 40.23
CA LYS A 5 -23.48 -4.54 38.78
C LYS A 5 -22.01 -4.39 38.46
N GLY A 6 -21.34 -5.53 38.28
CA GLY A 6 -19.98 -5.59 37.76
C GLY A 6 -19.88 -4.75 36.48
N PRO A 7 -18.65 -4.40 36.06
CA PRO A 7 -18.44 -3.53 34.89
C PRO A 7 -19.35 -3.97 33.74
N LYS A 8 -20.06 -3.04 33.10
CA LYS A 8 -20.89 -3.34 31.92
C LYS A 8 -19.96 -3.89 30.86
N ILE A 9 -20.00 -5.20 30.70
CA ILE A 9 -19.27 -5.89 29.65
C ILE A 9 -20.18 -5.88 28.42
N GLN A 10 -19.67 -5.38 27.30
CA GLN A 10 -20.33 -5.50 26.01
C GLN A 10 -19.77 -6.68 25.22
N SER A 11 -20.62 -7.24 24.36
CA SER A 11 -20.19 -8.20 23.35
C SER A 11 -19.45 -7.48 22.23
N VAL A 12 -18.34 -8.05 21.80
CA VAL A 12 -17.53 -7.49 20.71
C VAL A 12 -18.09 -8.00 19.38
N PRO A 13 -18.38 -7.12 18.41
CA PRO A 13 -18.80 -7.56 17.07
C PRO A 13 -17.64 -8.25 16.33
N ASP A 14 -17.94 -9.14 15.39
CA ASP A 14 -16.94 -9.70 14.50
C ASP A 14 -16.63 -8.73 13.36
N LEU A 15 -15.40 -8.21 13.35
CA LEU A 15 -14.91 -7.21 12.39
C LEU A 15 -13.77 -7.78 11.54
N ILE A 16 -13.33 -9.02 11.80
CA ILE A 16 -12.24 -9.66 11.07
C ILE A 16 -12.69 -9.87 9.62
N GLY A 17 -11.87 -9.45 8.66
CA GLY A 17 -12.20 -9.50 7.23
C GLY A 17 -13.12 -8.36 6.74
N GLN A 18 -13.62 -7.50 7.64
CA GLN A 18 -14.38 -6.30 7.25
C GLN A 18 -13.43 -5.17 6.86
N GLN A 19 -13.95 -4.22 6.05
CA GLN A 19 -13.26 -2.96 5.83
C GLN A 19 -13.28 -2.10 7.09
N LEU A 20 -12.20 -1.35 7.32
CA LEU A 20 -12.07 -0.44 8.45
C LEU A 20 -13.27 0.53 8.56
N HIS A 21 -13.74 1.05 7.43
CA HIS A 21 -14.88 1.96 7.37
C HIS A 21 -16.19 1.35 7.90
N ASP A 22 -16.53 0.15 7.45
CA ASP A 22 -17.71 -0.58 7.91
C ASP A 22 -17.58 -0.95 9.38
N ALA A 23 -16.39 -1.40 9.79
CA ALA A 23 -16.11 -1.75 11.17
C ALA A 23 -16.25 -0.55 12.11
N GLU A 24 -15.75 0.63 11.73
CA GLU A 24 -15.94 1.88 12.49
C GLU A 24 -17.43 2.17 12.71
N SER A 25 -18.25 1.99 11.69
CA SER A 25 -19.70 2.17 11.78
C SER A 25 -20.36 1.15 12.71
N ILE A 26 -19.94 -0.12 12.67
CA ILE A 26 -20.44 -1.18 13.54
C ILE A 26 -20.04 -0.91 15.00
N ILE A 27 -18.78 -0.54 15.23
CA ILE A 27 -18.25 -0.19 16.55
C ILE A 27 -19.06 0.96 17.16
N LEU A 28 -19.25 2.03 16.39
CA LEU A 28 -20.01 3.21 16.84
C LEU A 28 -21.47 2.86 17.15
N LYS A 29 -22.13 2.04 16.31
CA LYS A 29 -23.49 1.54 16.55
C LYS A 29 -23.60 0.70 17.81
N ASN A 30 -22.56 -0.06 18.13
CA ASN A 30 -22.49 -0.82 19.36
C ASN A 30 -22.10 0.06 20.57
N GLY A 31 -21.83 1.35 20.41
CA GLY A 31 -21.38 2.21 21.51
C GLY A 31 -19.95 1.93 21.97
N LEU A 32 -19.19 1.15 21.19
CA LEU A 32 -17.79 0.85 21.43
C LEU A 32 -16.91 1.96 20.83
N ARG A 33 -15.64 1.97 21.22
CA ARG A 33 -14.62 2.89 20.70
C ARG A 33 -13.39 2.14 20.27
N ILE A 34 -12.66 2.71 19.31
CA ILE A 34 -11.36 2.19 18.93
C ILE A 34 -10.32 2.79 19.87
N GLU A 35 -9.65 1.95 20.64
CA GLU A 35 -8.52 2.33 21.49
C GLU A 35 -7.28 2.60 20.64
N LYS A 36 -7.00 1.67 19.71
CA LYS A 36 -5.79 1.67 18.91
C LYS A 36 -6.01 0.97 17.57
N ILE A 37 -5.46 1.55 16.51
CA ILE A 37 -5.38 0.90 15.20
C ILE A 37 -3.92 0.60 14.91
N VAL A 38 -3.59 -0.68 14.82
CA VAL A 38 -2.29 -1.19 14.42
C VAL A 38 -2.37 -1.51 12.93
N ARG A 39 -1.54 -0.84 12.12
CA ARG A 39 -1.52 -1.06 10.68
C ARG A 39 -0.32 -1.96 10.34
N VAL A 40 -0.56 -3.09 9.66
CA VAL A 40 0.48 -4.07 9.31
C VAL A 40 0.42 -4.41 7.83
N HIS A 41 1.57 -4.63 7.19
CA HIS A 41 1.62 -5.05 5.80
C HIS A 41 1.29 -6.54 5.68
N SER A 42 0.38 -6.89 4.78
CA SER A 42 -0.01 -8.27 4.52
C SER A 42 -0.09 -8.52 3.02
N ARG A 43 0.60 -9.56 2.55
CA ARG A 43 0.62 -9.92 1.12
C ARG A 43 -0.65 -10.64 0.66
N THR A 44 -1.44 -11.14 1.60
CA THR A 44 -2.65 -11.94 1.37
C THR A 44 -3.94 -11.16 1.60
N ILE A 45 -3.89 -10.10 2.39
CA ILE A 45 -5.06 -9.33 2.80
C ILE A 45 -5.00 -7.96 2.12
N GLU A 46 -6.09 -7.55 1.46
CA GLU A 46 -6.21 -6.25 0.81
C GLU A 46 -6.00 -5.09 1.79
N LYS A 47 -5.65 -3.90 1.26
CA LYS A 47 -5.50 -2.71 2.10
C LYS A 47 -6.82 -2.35 2.78
N ASP A 48 -6.72 -1.75 3.96
CA ASP A 48 -7.83 -1.27 4.78
C ASP A 48 -8.80 -2.37 5.27
N VAL A 49 -8.40 -3.64 5.18
CA VAL A 49 -9.14 -4.79 5.73
C VAL A 49 -8.61 -5.16 7.11
N ILE A 50 -9.49 -5.44 8.06
CA ILE A 50 -9.12 -5.85 9.42
C ILE A 50 -8.61 -7.29 9.39
N ILE A 51 -7.36 -7.47 9.80
CA ILE A 51 -6.68 -8.77 9.92
C ILE A 51 -7.04 -9.43 11.25
N SER A 52 -7.11 -8.63 12.31
CA SER A 52 -7.40 -9.12 13.65
C SER A 52 -7.97 -8.01 14.50
N GLN A 53 -8.78 -8.39 15.48
CA GLN A 53 -9.26 -7.49 16.52
C GLN A 53 -8.88 -8.02 17.90
N ARG A 54 -8.79 -7.13 18.88
CA ARG A 54 -8.59 -7.45 20.29
C ARG A 54 -9.38 -6.48 21.16
N PRO A 55 -10.20 -6.95 22.11
CA PRO A 55 -10.61 -8.34 22.37
C PRO A 55 -11.31 -9.03 21.17
N ASN A 56 -11.32 -10.36 21.14
CA ASN A 56 -12.02 -11.15 20.10
C ASN A 56 -13.55 -11.05 20.25
N GLN A 57 -14.32 -11.49 19.24
CA GLN A 57 -15.80 -11.48 19.28
C GLN A 57 -16.40 -12.19 20.52
N ASP A 58 -15.73 -13.24 21.00
CA ASP A 58 -16.13 -14.01 22.19
C ASP A 58 -15.64 -13.41 23.51
N GLU A 59 -14.84 -12.34 23.45
CA GLU A 59 -14.21 -11.79 24.64
C GLU A 59 -14.96 -10.58 25.21
N PRO A 60 -14.96 -10.44 26.54
CA PRO A 60 -15.59 -9.31 27.22
C PRO A 60 -14.84 -8.01 26.95
N VAL A 61 -15.51 -6.99 26.40
CA VAL A 61 -14.97 -5.63 26.29
C VAL A 61 -15.69 -4.67 27.22
N ARG A 62 -14.97 -3.67 27.74
CA ARG A 62 -15.57 -2.58 28.51
C ARG A 62 -16.20 -1.57 27.56
N ASP A 63 -15.37 -0.78 26.89
CA ASP A 63 -15.80 0.28 25.99
C ASP A 63 -14.85 0.47 24.80
N SER A 64 -13.64 -0.10 24.85
CA SER A 64 -12.56 0.17 23.90
C SER A 64 -11.93 -1.12 23.35
N LEU A 65 -11.61 -1.13 22.06
CA LEU A 65 -10.96 -2.26 21.39
C LEU A 65 -9.83 -1.82 20.45
N SER A 66 -8.86 -2.69 20.26
CA SER A 66 -7.74 -2.52 19.34
C SER A 66 -7.98 -3.30 18.04
N LEU A 67 -7.72 -2.66 16.90
CA LEU A 67 -7.84 -3.25 15.58
C LEU A 67 -6.47 -3.40 14.93
N VAL A 68 -6.27 -4.50 14.20
CA VAL A 68 -5.13 -4.73 13.34
C VAL A 68 -5.63 -4.68 11.90
N VAL A 69 -5.19 -3.69 11.13
CA VAL A 69 -5.63 -3.42 9.76
C VAL A 69 -4.49 -3.69 8.78
N SER A 70 -4.82 -4.32 7.67
CA SER A 70 -3.89 -4.56 6.57
C SER A 70 -3.59 -3.27 5.83
N LEU A 71 -2.32 -3.01 5.58
CA LEU A 71 -1.85 -1.98 4.65
C LEU A 71 -1.73 -2.51 3.22
N GLY A 72 -2.08 -3.78 2.99
CA GLY A 72 -1.82 -4.47 1.74
C GLY A 72 -0.37 -4.99 1.64
N PRO A 73 -0.01 -5.58 0.48
CA PRO A 73 1.32 -6.10 0.25
C PRO A 73 2.37 -5.00 0.41
N TYR A 74 3.59 -5.38 0.80
CA TYR A 74 4.72 -4.47 0.73
C TYR A 74 4.79 -3.87 -0.68
N ASP A 75 4.84 -2.54 -0.72
CA ASP A 75 5.26 -1.79 -1.90
C ASP A 75 6.64 -2.36 -2.25
N THR A 76 6.71 -3.23 -3.26
CA THR A 76 7.99 -3.89 -3.59
C THR A 76 8.86 -2.80 -4.17
N VAL A 77 9.77 -2.28 -3.34
CA VAL A 77 10.70 -1.25 -3.74
C VAL A 77 11.82 -1.90 -4.54
N TYR A 78 11.85 -1.59 -5.82
CA TYR A 78 12.93 -1.99 -6.72
C TYR A 78 13.96 -0.86 -6.83
N SER A 79 15.22 -1.22 -7.04
CA SER A 79 16.21 -0.24 -7.49
C SER A 79 16.01 0.01 -8.97
N CYS A 80 15.77 1.27 -9.33
CA CYS A 80 15.58 1.70 -10.71
C CYS A 80 16.82 1.31 -11.54
N PRO A 81 16.68 0.48 -12.59
CA PRO A 81 17.78 0.16 -13.49
C PRO A 81 18.31 1.43 -14.17
N ASP A 82 19.57 1.42 -14.56
CA ASP A 82 20.09 2.43 -15.47
C ASP A 82 19.78 2.04 -16.92
N PHE A 83 18.89 2.81 -17.52
CA PHE A 83 18.48 2.78 -18.92
C PHE A 83 19.25 3.82 -19.76
N SER A 84 20.06 4.69 -19.14
CA SER A 84 20.84 5.72 -19.84
C SER A 84 21.75 5.09 -20.89
N GLY A 85 21.66 5.56 -22.13
CA GLY A 85 22.43 5.04 -23.26
C GLY A 85 21.93 3.71 -23.84
N LYS A 86 20.89 3.08 -23.26
CA LYS A 86 20.22 1.91 -23.84
C LYS A 86 19.28 2.32 -24.98
N SER A 87 19.01 1.38 -25.88
CA SER A 87 17.96 1.53 -26.89
C SER A 87 16.58 1.36 -26.27
N SER A 88 15.56 1.95 -26.88
CA SER A 88 14.18 1.85 -26.40
C SER A 88 13.69 0.39 -26.32
N ASP A 89 14.12 -0.46 -27.25
CA ASP A 89 13.79 -1.89 -27.24
C ASP A 89 14.40 -2.62 -26.04
N ASP A 90 15.72 -2.53 -25.83
CA ASP A 90 16.42 -3.07 -24.65
C ASP A 90 15.81 -2.59 -23.33
N ALA A 91 15.47 -1.30 -23.24
CA ALA A 91 14.87 -0.73 -22.05
C ALA A 91 13.49 -1.32 -21.77
N SER A 92 12.68 -1.52 -22.82
CA SER A 92 11.36 -2.14 -22.73
C SER A 92 11.43 -3.61 -22.33
N ASP A 93 12.38 -4.37 -22.88
CA ASP A 93 12.56 -5.77 -22.52
C ASP A 93 13.00 -5.93 -21.06
N LEU A 94 14.01 -5.15 -20.63
CA LEU A 94 14.45 -5.12 -19.23
C LEU A 94 13.33 -4.72 -18.28
N ALA A 95 12.55 -3.70 -18.63
CA ALA A 95 11.42 -3.28 -17.83
C ALA A 95 10.37 -4.38 -17.69
N LYS A 96 9.96 -5.03 -18.79
CA LYS A 96 9.01 -6.15 -18.75
C LYS A 96 9.55 -7.31 -17.91
N LYS A 97 10.84 -7.64 -18.06
CA LYS A 97 11.50 -8.69 -17.28
C LYS A 97 11.50 -8.40 -15.78
N LEU A 98 11.54 -7.13 -15.41
CA LEU A 98 11.48 -6.65 -14.03
C LEU A 98 10.06 -6.30 -13.56
N GLY A 99 9.04 -6.40 -14.42
CA GLY A 99 7.66 -6.01 -14.11
C GLY A 99 7.47 -4.49 -13.91
N LEU A 100 8.31 -3.68 -14.55
CA LEU A 100 8.30 -2.22 -14.47
C LEU A 100 7.51 -1.61 -15.64
N THR A 101 6.76 -0.54 -15.36
CA THR A 101 6.07 0.24 -16.38
C THR A 101 6.98 1.37 -16.83
N ILE A 102 7.26 1.50 -18.13
CA ILE A 102 8.08 2.59 -18.66
C ILE A 102 7.33 3.37 -19.75
N GLU A 103 7.59 4.67 -19.83
CA GLU A 103 7.02 5.56 -20.85
C GLU A 103 8.12 6.28 -21.61
N PHE A 104 8.16 6.12 -22.93
CA PHE A 104 9.14 6.78 -23.77
C PHE A 104 8.68 8.18 -24.17
N LYS A 105 9.49 9.20 -23.86
CA LYS A 105 9.30 10.59 -24.30
C LYS A 105 10.36 10.96 -25.34
N GLY A 106 9.93 11.10 -26.60
CA GLY A 106 10.77 11.53 -27.72
C GLY A 106 10.77 10.54 -28.89
N GLN A 107 11.53 10.85 -29.93
CA GLN A 107 11.65 10.03 -31.15
C GLN A 107 13.08 9.51 -31.38
N GLY A 108 13.95 9.61 -30.36
CA GLY A 108 15.35 9.20 -30.44
C GLY A 108 15.55 7.69 -30.33
N GLY A 109 16.64 7.18 -30.90
CA GLY A 109 16.99 5.75 -30.79
C GLY A 109 17.66 5.35 -29.47
N LYS A 110 18.09 6.32 -28.65
CA LYS A 110 18.80 6.10 -27.38
C LYS A 110 18.17 6.88 -26.24
N VAL A 111 18.14 6.29 -25.05
CA VAL A 111 17.69 6.97 -23.82
C VAL A 111 18.76 7.97 -23.38
N LYS A 112 18.42 9.26 -23.35
CA LYS A 112 19.30 10.35 -22.87
C LYS A 112 19.13 10.60 -21.37
N GLY A 113 17.96 10.30 -20.84
CA GLY A 113 17.67 10.46 -19.43
C GLY A 113 16.47 9.64 -19.01
N GLN A 114 16.43 9.32 -17.74
CA GLN A 114 15.32 8.61 -17.12
C GLN A 114 14.85 9.35 -15.88
N LYS A 115 13.57 9.23 -15.59
CA LYS A 115 12.97 9.74 -14.36
C LYS A 115 12.03 8.68 -13.81
N PRO A 116 12.24 8.20 -12.58
CA PRO A 116 13.24 8.62 -11.59
C PRO A 116 14.69 8.20 -11.92
N LYS A 117 15.67 8.82 -11.24
CA LYS A 117 17.11 8.63 -11.50
C LYS A 117 17.51 7.14 -11.36
N PRO A 118 18.53 6.68 -12.09
CA PRO A 118 19.05 5.33 -11.90
C PRO A 118 19.45 5.11 -10.44
N PHE A 119 19.28 3.88 -9.96
CA PHE A 119 19.48 3.47 -8.56
C PHE A 119 18.51 4.10 -7.55
N SER A 120 17.50 4.86 -7.99
CA SER A 120 16.44 5.35 -7.10
C SER A 120 15.50 4.22 -6.69
N LEU A 121 14.91 4.33 -5.50
CA LEU A 121 13.86 3.44 -5.05
C LEU A 121 12.57 3.73 -5.82
N ILE A 122 12.09 2.74 -6.58
CA ILE A 122 10.83 2.79 -7.32
C ILE A 122 9.87 1.74 -6.80
N LYS A 123 8.58 2.02 -6.91
CA LYS A 123 7.51 1.16 -6.43
C LYS A 123 7.03 0.22 -7.54
N SER A 124 6.46 -0.91 -7.14
CA SER A 124 5.83 -1.83 -8.09
C SER A 124 4.61 -1.15 -8.71
N GLY A 125 4.66 -0.85 -10.01
CA GLY A 125 3.63 -0.12 -10.74
C GLY A 125 3.92 1.37 -10.96
N ASP A 126 5.06 1.88 -10.51
CA ASP A 126 5.53 3.23 -10.86
C ASP A 126 5.87 3.32 -12.36
N ILE A 127 5.63 4.48 -12.98
CA ILE A 127 5.90 4.70 -14.40
C ILE A 127 7.25 5.41 -14.55
N ILE A 128 8.22 4.73 -15.16
CA ILE A 128 9.55 5.29 -15.42
C ILE A 128 9.52 6.03 -16.76
N GLU A 129 9.61 7.34 -16.70
CA GLU A 129 9.70 8.18 -17.89
C GLU A 129 11.12 8.12 -18.46
N LEU A 130 11.27 7.56 -19.66
CA LEU A 130 12.52 7.49 -20.39
C LEU A 130 12.53 8.54 -21.50
N ARG A 131 13.33 9.58 -21.33
CA ARG A 131 13.54 10.61 -22.33
C ARG A 131 14.55 10.12 -23.36
N LEU A 132 14.07 9.97 -24.59
CA LEU A 132 14.90 9.60 -25.73
C LEU A 132 15.66 10.83 -26.23
N GLU A 133 16.86 10.62 -26.77
CA GLU A 133 17.66 11.61 -27.47
C GLU A 133 17.01 11.94 -28.81
N GLY A 134 15.93 12.72 -28.77
CA GLY A 134 15.45 13.42 -29.94
C GLY A 134 16.40 14.57 -30.23
N GLU A 135 16.81 14.71 -31.49
CA GLU A 135 17.64 15.80 -32.02
C GLU A 135 17.11 17.15 -31.51
N THR A 136 17.63 17.61 -30.37
CA THR A 136 17.54 19.02 -30.01
C THR A 136 18.73 19.63 -30.70
N THR A 137 18.47 20.15 -31.89
CA THR A 137 19.30 21.14 -32.55
C THR A 137 19.61 22.23 -31.53
N SER A 138 20.76 22.12 -30.85
CA SER A 138 21.32 23.23 -30.09
C SER A 138 22.07 24.07 -31.12
N HIS A 139 21.35 25.01 -31.73
CA HIS A 139 21.93 26.08 -32.52
C HIS A 139 22.02 27.31 -31.62
N GLY A 140 23.23 27.90 -31.51
CA GLY A 140 23.46 29.21 -30.89
C GLY A 140 24.31 29.18 -29.63
#